data_AF-A0A846SLY7-F1
#
_entry.id   AF-A0A846SLY7-F1
#
_cell.length_a   1.000
_cell.length_b   1.000
_cell.length_c   1.000
_cell.angle_alpha   90.00
_cell.angle_beta   90.00
_cell.angle_gamma   90.00
#
_symmetry.space_group_name_H-M   'P 1'
#
loop_
_entity.id
_entity.type
_entity.pdbx_description
1 polymer ?
#
loop_
_entity_poly.entity_id
_entity_poly.type
_entity_poly.pdbx_seq_one_letter_code
_entity_poly.pdbx_strand_id
1 'polypeptide(L)'
;MNLSMLSIQLRKKPKNVKIIEGFPGFGLVGTIATEFLLDHLKTEQIGEFVYDELPPTIALHEGKLIHPMSIHYSEKHNLVILHTLLNTRGEEWKIAAAIQSIASTLQAKEILSIEGVNSLDPQQEPKVFYYGHKALEKTGALLLKDGIIIGVTASLMLTTKNVSCLFAETHSALPDSKAAASVIRALDAYLRLGSTPNPCCNRQKSSRTSSRR
;
A
#
# COMPACT_ATOMS: atom_id res chain seq x y z
N MET A 1 16.26 -0.26 -29.83
CA MET A 1 15.12 -0.45 -28.90
C MET A 1 15.67 -0.22 -27.51
N ASN A 2 15.34 0.91 -26.87
CA ASN A 2 15.66 1.06 -25.45
C ASN A 2 14.81 0.02 -24.72
N LEU A 3 15.46 -0.96 -24.08
CA LEU A 3 14.78 -1.78 -23.09
C LEU A 3 14.43 -0.83 -21.94
N SER A 4 13.16 -0.49 -21.85
CA SER A 4 12.60 0.20 -20.71
C SER A 4 12.78 -0.69 -19.48
N MET A 5 13.28 -0.16 -18.37
CA MET A 5 13.82 -0.99 -17.28
C MET A 5 13.20 -0.61 -15.94
N LEU A 6 12.09 -1.28 -15.61
CA LEU A 6 11.70 -1.46 -14.21
C LEU A 6 12.53 -2.59 -13.60
N SER A 7 13.39 -2.26 -12.63
CA SER A 7 14.21 -3.22 -11.89
C SER A 7 14.16 -2.96 -10.39
N ILE A 8 14.63 -3.92 -9.60
CA ILE A 8 14.63 -3.86 -8.15
C ILE A 8 16.06 -3.87 -7.62
N GLN A 9 16.38 -2.94 -6.72
CA GLN A 9 17.63 -2.95 -5.97
C GLN A 9 17.35 -3.23 -4.49
N LEU A 10 17.74 -4.43 -4.03
CA LEU A 10 17.64 -4.84 -2.63
C LEU A 10 19.02 -4.86 -1.97
N ARG A 11 19.16 -4.08 -0.89
CA ARG A 11 20.32 -4.03 0.02
C ARG A 11 20.26 -5.12 1.09
N LYS A 12 19.06 -5.52 1.53
CA LYS A 12 18.84 -6.68 2.43
C LYS A 12 17.77 -7.61 1.86
N LYS A 13 17.87 -8.90 2.19
CA LYS A 13 17.00 -9.97 1.66
C LYS A 13 16.44 -10.86 2.79
N PRO A 14 15.62 -10.31 3.71
CA PRO A 14 14.96 -11.11 4.74
C PRO A 14 14.09 -12.19 4.11
N LYS A 15 13.98 -13.35 4.75
CA LYS A 15 13.29 -14.53 4.21
C LYS A 15 11.97 -14.78 4.93
N ASN A 16 11.06 -15.48 4.26
CA ASN A 16 9.80 -15.93 4.84
C ASN A 16 8.90 -14.77 5.33
N VAL A 17 9.03 -13.62 4.66
CA VAL A 17 8.34 -12.37 5.01
C VAL A 17 6.88 -12.40 4.58
N LYS A 18 6.09 -11.46 5.09
CA LYS A 18 4.89 -10.99 4.37
C LYS A 18 5.23 -9.69 3.66
N ILE A 19 4.61 -9.44 2.52
CA ILE A 19 4.74 -8.18 1.79
C ILE A 19 3.43 -7.43 1.90
N ILE A 20 3.47 -6.15 2.24
CA ILE A 20 2.34 -5.22 2.11
C ILE A 20 2.67 -4.26 0.98
N GLU A 21 1.68 -4.02 0.13
CA GLU A 21 1.72 -2.94 -0.85
C GLU A 21 0.43 -2.11 -0.79
N GLY A 22 0.57 -0.83 -1.09
CA GLY A 22 -0.54 0.12 -1.15
C GLY A 22 -0.22 1.19 -2.18
N PHE A 23 -0.34 0.83 -3.45
CA PHE A 23 -0.12 1.78 -4.55
C PHE A 23 -1.24 2.83 -4.61
N PRO A 24 -0.98 4.03 -5.16
CA PRO A 24 -2.00 5.08 -5.30
C PRO A 24 -3.22 4.60 -6.09
N GLY A 25 -4.38 4.68 -5.44
CA GLY A 25 -5.69 4.35 -5.99
C GLY A 25 -6.78 5.26 -5.42
N PHE A 26 -8.02 4.77 -5.30
CA PHE A 26 -9.11 5.57 -4.76
C PHE A 26 -8.84 5.98 -3.32
N GLY A 27 -9.15 7.24 -2.99
CA GLY A 27 -8.94 7.79 -1.65
C GLY A 27 -7.47 7.84 -1.18
N LEU A 28 -6.50 7.47 -2.03
CA LEU A 28 -5.12 7.17 -1.63
C LEU A 28 -5.02 6.22 -0.42
N VAL A 29 -6.00 5.32 -0.26
CA VAL A 29 -6.13 4.47 0.94
C VAL A 29 -4.86 3.64 1.16
N GLY A 30 -4.37 2.95 0.12
CA GLY A 30 -3.14 2.16 0.17
C GLY A 30 -1.90 2.98 0.50
N THR A 31 -1.75 4.15 -0.14
CA THR A 31 -0.61 5.04 0.09
C THR A 31 -0.59 5.59 1.51
N ILE A 32 -1.76 6.04 2.02
CA ILE A 32 -1.89 6.54 3.40
C ILE A 32 -1.64 5.41 4.40
N ALA A 33 -2.15 4.20 4.13
CA ALA A 33 -1.97 3.06 5.01
C ALA A 33 -0.50 2.63 5.09
N THR A 34 0.19 2.53 3.96
CA THR A 34 1.63 2.17 3.94
C THR A 34 2.48 3.26 4.58
N GLU A 35 2.21 4.54 4.31
CA GLU A 35 2.89 5.66 4.97
C GLU A 35 2.70 5.61 6.50
N PHE A 36 1.48 5.38 6.96
CA PHE A 36 1.20 5.23 8.39
C PHE A 36 2.02 4.09 9.01
N LEU A 37 2.13 2.95 8.34
CA LEU A 37 2.94 1.83 8.82
C LEU A 37 4.42 2.19 8.89
N LEU A 38 4.95 2.95 7.92
CA LEU A 38 6.34 3.43 7.98
C LEU A 38 6.58 4.37 9.16
N ASP A 39 5.64 5.27 9.45
CA ASP A 39 5.71 6.21 10.57
C ASP A 39 5.60 5.55 11.94
N HIS A 40 4.83 4.46 12.06
CA HIS A 40 4.48 3.85 13.36
C HIS A 40 5.25 2.56 13.64
N LEU A 41 5.78 1.90 12.62
CA LEU A 41 6.61 0.72 12.79
C LEU A 41 8.08 1.10 12.66
N LYS A 42 8.92 0.52 13.52
CA LYS A 42 10.37 0.57 13.31
C LYS A 42 10.69 -0.21 12.03
N THR A 43 11.12 0.53 11.01
CA THR A 43 11.45 -0.01 9.69
C THR A 43 12.80 0.49 9.22
N GLU A 44 13.41 -0.30 8.34
CA GLU A 44 14.63 0.05 7.62
C GLU A 44 14.37 0.00 6.12
N GLN A 45 14.83 1.01 5.37
CA GLN A 45 14.73 0.99 3.91
C GLN A 45 15.75 0.00 3.30
N ILE A 46 15.28 -1.21 2.98
CA ILE A 46 16.10 -2.30 2.45
C ILE A 46 16.24 -2.30 0.93
N GLY A 47 15.54 -1.41 0.22
CA GLY A 47 15.66 -1.32 -1.23
C GLY A 47 14.78 -0.26 -1.86
N GLU A 48 14.73 -0.32 -3.19
CA GLU A 48 13.95 0.58 -4.03
C GLU A 48 13.66 -0.04 -5.40
N PHE A 49 12.65 0.52 -6.07
CA PHE A 49 12.41 0.29 -7.47
C PHE A 49 13.23 1.28 -8.28
N VAL A 50 13.87 0.81 -9.33
CA VAL A 50 14.58 1.63 -10.32
C VAL A 50 13.77 1.60 -11.60
N TYR A 51 13.42 2.78 -12.10
CA TYR A 51 12.53 2.97 -13.24
C TYR A 51 12.98 4.20 -14.05
N ASP A 52 12.77 4.13 -15.36
CA ASP A 52 12.95 5.23 -16.31
C ASP A 52 11.66 5.55 -17.09
N GLU A 53 10.59 4.78 -16.85
CA GLU A 53 9.30 4.89 -17.53
C GLU A 53 8.30 5.80 -16.80
N LEU A 54 8.49 6.00 -15.49
CA LEU A 54 7.65 6.90 -14.68
C LEU A 54 8.23 8.32 -14.67
N PRO A 55 7.39 9.35 -14.45
CA PRO A 55 7.86 10.72 -14.36
C PRO A 55 9.00 10.86 -13.33
N PRO A 56 10.13 11.49 -13.68
CA PRO A 56 11.26 11.67 -12.76
C PRO A 56 10.81 12.55 -11.60
N THR A 57 10.60 11.91 -10.46
CA THR A 57 9.98 12.55 -9.28
C THR A 57 10.83 12.22 -8.07
N ILE A 58 11.07 13.22 -7.24
CA ILE A 58 11.73 13.04 -5.95
C ILE A 58 11.00 13.91 -4.93
N ALA A 59 10.74 13.38 -3.74
CA ALA A 59 10.25 14.19 -2.64
C ALA A 59 11.44 14.71 -1.84
N LEU A 60 11.39 15.97 -1.42
CA LEU A 60 12.34 16.56 -0.48
C LEU A 60 11.62 16.78 0.85
N HIS A 61 12.09 16.12 1.90
CA HIS A 61 11.55 16.29 3.24
C HIS A 61 12.68 16.56 4.23
N GLU A 62 12.61 17.69 4.94
CA GLU A 62 13.64 18.12 5.89
C GLU A 62 15.08 18.08 5.31
N GLY A 63 15.23 18.48 4.04
CA GLY A 63 16.51 18.48 3.34
C GLY A 63 17.03 17.10 2.90
N LYS A 64 16.24 16.04 3.09
CA LYS A 64 16.57 14.67 2.66
C LYS A 64 15.78 14.30 1.41
N LEU A 65 16.46 13.63 0.49
CA LEU A 65 15.81 13.02 -0.67
C LEU A 65 15.01 11.79 -0.22
N ILE A 66 13.73 11.76 -0.56
CA ILE A 66 12.82 10.66 -0.31
C ILE A 66 12.58 9.94 -1.63
N HIS A 67 13.11 8.73 -1.72
CA HIS A 67 12.95 7.86 -2.88
C HIS A 67 11.48 7.45 -3.01
N PRO A 68 10.81 7.77 -4.13
CA PRO A 68 9.36 7.78 -4.18
C PRO A 68 8.76 6.39 -4.38
N MET A 69 9.56 5.35 -4.63
CA MET A 69 9.10 3.96 -4.69
C MET A 69 10.10 3.09 -3.91
N SER A 70 9.82 2.93 -2.62
CA SER A 70 10.78 2.41 -1.63
C SER A 70 10.32 1.09 -1.03
N ILE A 71 11.29 0.29 -0.60
CA ILE A 71 11.09 -1.03 0.01
C ILE A 71 11.62 -0.99 1.43
N HIS A 72 10.74 -1.18 2.40
CA HIS A 72 11.04 -1.10 3.82
C HIS A 72 10.82 -2.43 4.52
N TYR A 73 11.58 -2.70 5.57
CA TYR A 73 11.49 -3.93 6.35
C TYR A 73 11.34 -3.64 7.83
N SER A 74 10.32 -4.24 8.44
CA SER A 74 10.14 -4.29 9.90
C SER A 74 10.62 -5.64 10.42
N GLU A 75 11.78 -5.66 11.09
CA GLU A 75 12.36 -6.88 11.66
C GLU A 75 11.45 -7.51 12.72
N LYS A 76 10.88 -6.68 13.60
CA LYS A 76 9.97 -7.12 14.68
C LYS A 76 8.79 -7.96 14.15
N HIS A 77 8.24 -7.60 13.00
CA HIS A 77 7.04 -8.23 12.44
C HIS A 77 7.35 -9.15 11.24
N ASN A 78 8.62 -9.28 10.85
CA ASN A 78 9.06 -9.93 9.62
C ASN A 78 8.24 -9.51 8.39
N LEU A 79 8.11 -8.19 8.22
CA LEU A 79 7.17 -7.56 7.29
C LEU A 79 7.92 -6.64 6.33
N VAL A 80 7.68 -6.79 5.03
CA VAL A 80 8.18 -5.87 4.00
C VAL A 80 7.03 -4.98 3.55
N ILE A 81 7.27 -3.67 3.49
CA ILE A 81 6.28 -2.66 3.09
C ILE A 81 6.80 -1.98 1.83
N LEU A 82 6.00 -2.03 0.77
CA LEU A 82 6.23 -1.32 -0.47
C LEU A 82 5.43 -0.03 -0.43
N HIS A 83 6.11 1.11 -0.48
CA HIS A 83 5.49 2.42 -0.41
C HIS A 83 5.84 3.21 -1.66
N THR A 84 4.83 3.86 -2.26
CA THR A 84 5.05 4.76 -3.39
C THR A 84 4.14 5.98 -3.38
N LEU A 85 4.70 7.09 -3.83
CA LEU A 85 4.00 8.35 -4.08
C LEU A 85 3.69 8.55 -5.57
N LEU A 86 4.19 7.67 -6.44
CA LEU A 86 4.07 7.82 -7.89
C LEU A 86 2.76 7.24 -8.40
N ASN A 87 2.15 7.94 -9.35
CA ASN A 87 1.11 7.35 -10.20
C ASN A 87 1.77 6.30 -11.10
N THR A 88 1.17 5.11 -11.15
CA THR A 88 1.72 3.93 -11.84
C THR A 88 0.89 3.50 -13.03
N ARG A 89 0.01 4.38 -13.51
CA ARG A 89 -0.86 4.14 -14.66
C ARG A 89 -0.05 3.74 -15.90
N GLY A 90 -0.39 2.59 -16.48
CA GLY A 90 0.28 2.02 -17.66
C GLY A 90 1.43 1.07 -17.35
N GLU A 91 1.90 1.03 -16.10
CA GLU A 91 3.02 0.20 -15.66
C GLU A 91 2.61 -0.90 -14.66
N GLU A 92 1.30 -1.12 -14.48
CA GLU A 92 0.73 -1.99 -13.45
C GLU A 92 1.26 -3.43 -13.55
N TRP A 93 1.33 -3.98 -14.77
CA TRP A 93 1.83 -5.33 -15.02
C TRP A 93 3.32 -5.47 -14.75
N LYS A 94 4.13 -4.47 -15.12
CA LYS A 94 5.57 -4.48 -14.85
C LYS A 94 5.83 -4.41 -13.35
N ILE A 95 5.10 -3.54 -12.66
CA ILE A 95 5.17 -3.41 -11.21
C ILE A 95 4.75 -4.70 -10.53
N ALA A 96 3.64 -5.31 -10.94
CA ALA A 96 3.21 -6.61 -10.40
C ALA A 96 4.28 -7.70 -10.62
N ALA A 97 4.95 -7.71 -11.78
CA ALA A 97 6.06 -8.63 -12.03
C ALA A 97 7.28 -8.35 -11.14
N ALA A 98 7.60 -7.07 -10.91
CA ALA A 98 8.68 -6.66 -10.01
C ALA A 98 8.37 -7.04 -8.54
N ILE A 99 7.13 -6.86 -8.09
CA ILE A 99 6.65 -7.30 -6.78
C ILE A 99 6.73 -8.83 -6.66
N GLN A 100 6.35 -9.59 -7.69
CA GLN A 100 6.52 -11.04 -7.71
C GLN A 100 8.00 -11.46 -7.64
N SER A 101 8.90 -10.72 -8.28
CA SER A 101 10.35 -10.95 -8.18
C SER A 101 10.86 -10.70 -6.76
N ILE A 102 10.38 -9.64 -6.08
CA ILE A 102 10.65 -9.41 -4.66
C ILE A 102 10.11 -10.59 -3.83
N ALA A 103 8.85 -10.98 -4.05
CA ALA A 103 8.21 -12.07 -3.32
C ALA A 103 8.99 -13.39 -3.46
N SER A 104 9.42 -13.74 -4.67
CA SER A 104 10.28 -14.90 -4.92
C SER A 104 11.63 -14.77 -4.20
N THR A 105 12.31 -13.63 -4.36
CA THR A 105 13.62 -13.37 -3.76
C THR A 105 13.58 -13.46 -2.23
N LEU A 106 12.51 -12.97 -1.61
CA LEU A 106 12.33 -12.92 -0.16
C LEU A 106 11.57 -14.13 0.40
N GLN A 107 11.21 -15.10 -0.44
CA GLN A 107 10.39 -16.26 -0.06
C GLN A 107 9.10 -15.82 0.67
N ALA A 108 8.43 -14.81 0.13
CA ALA A 108 7.27 -14.22 0.77
C ALA A 108 6.15 -15.26 0.91
N LYS A 109 5.58 -15.32 2.11
CA LYS A 109 4.46 -16.20 2.44
C LYS A 109 3.15 -15.69 1.88
N GLU A 110 3.04 -14.38 1.73
CA GLU A 110 1.84 -13.67 1.34
C GLU A 110 2.20 -12.29 0.81
N ILE A 111 1.45 -11.83 -0.20
CA ILE A 111 1.39 -10.43 -0.62
C ILE A 111 0.02 -9.90 -0.22
N LEU A 112 0.00 -8.83 0.56
CA LEU A 112 -1.19 -8.20 1.09
C LEU A 112 -1.36 -6.81 0.45
N SER A 113 -2.28 -6.73 -0.50
CA SER A 113 -2.63 -5.50 -1.20
C SER A 113 -3.63 -4.68 -0.39
N ILE A 114 -3.40 -3.37 -0.30
CA ILE A 114 -4.33 -2.42 0.32
C ILE A 114 -4.82 -1.44 -0.74
N GLU A 115 -6.13 -1.37 -0.91
CA GLU A 115 -6.73 -0.59 -1.99
C GLU A 115 -7.98 0.16 -1.51
N GLY A 116 -8.24 1.31 -2.11
CA GLY A 116 -9.52 1.99 -1.96
C GLY A 116 -10.50 1.51 -3.02
N VAL A 117 -11.74 1.25 -2.64
CA VAL A 117 -12.83 0.95 -3.59
C VAL A 117 -13.89 2.03 -3.52
N ASN A 118 -14.45 2.40 -4.66
CA ASN A 118 -15.48 3.42 -4.70
C ASN A 118 -16.74 2.90 -4.00
N SER A 119 -17.25 3.66 -3.02
CA SER A 119 -18.52 3.30 -2.39
C SER A 119 -19.68 3.56 -3.36
N LEU A 120 -20.60 2.60 -3.42
CA LEU A 120 -21.85 2.77 -4.19
C LEU A 120 -22.91 3.56 -3.41
N ASP A 121 -22.73 3.76 -2.11
CA ASP A 121 -23.65 4.49 -1.23
C ASP A 121 -22.90 5.48 -0.31
N PRO A 122 -22.90 6.78 -0.63
CA PRO A 122 -22.16 7.77 0.15
C PRO A 122 -22.74 8.09 1.54
N GLN A 123 -23.91 7.54 1.88
CA GLN A 123 -24.55 7.79 3.18
C GLN A 123 -24.27 6.69 4.22
N GLN A 124 -23.61 5.59 3.83
CA GLN A 124 -23.25 4.51 4.74
C GLN A 124 -21.84 4.68 5.33
N GLU A 125 -21.63 4.15 6.54
CA GLU A 125 -20.28 4.06 7.10
C GLU A 125 -19.38 3.24 6.18
N PRO A 126 -18.13 3.69 5.93
CA PRO A 126 -17.21 3.00 5.04
C PRO A 126 -16.94 1.57 5.53
N LYS A 127 -17.28 0.58 4.71
CA LYS A 127 -16.99 -0.82 5.02
C LYS A 127 -15.57 -1.18 4.61
N VAL A 128 -15.03 -2.18 5.30
CA VAL A 128 -13.80 -2.85 4.91
C VAL A 128 -14.17 -4.21 4.35
N PHE A 129 -13.67 -4.52 3.16
CA PHE A 129 -13.80 -5.81 2.53
C PHE A 129 -12.45 -6.53 2.46
N TYR A 130 -12.49 -7.85 2.27
CA TYR A 130 -11.31 -8.67 2.04
C TYR A 130 -11.48 -9.63 0.87
N TYR A 131 -10.34 -10.06 0.32
CA TYR A 131 -10.20 -11.21 -0.57
C TYR A 131 -8.96 -12.02 -0.18
N GLY A 132 -8.92 -13.31 -0.52
CA GLY A 132 -7.77 -14.18 -0.28
C GLY A 132 -7.81 -14.90 1.07
N HIS A 133 -6.85 -14.61 1.95
CA HIS A 133 -6.65 -15.40 3.17
C HIS A 133 -7.85 -15.33 4.15
N LYS A 134 -8.55 -16.46 4.35
CA LYS A 134 -9.78 -16.55 5.16
C LYS A 134 -9.69 -15.98 6.58
N ALA A 135 -8.52 -16.01 7.21
CA ALA A 135 -8.37 -15.44 8.56
C ALA A 135 -8.60 -13.91 8.61
N LEU A 136 -8.65 -13.21 7.48
CA LEU A 136 -9.08 -11.80 7.39
C LEU A 136 -10.55 -11.61 7.81
N GLU A 137 -11.39 -12.64 7.73
CA GLU A 137 -12.76 -12.59 8.26
C GLU A 137 -12.80 -12.23 9.75
N LYS A 138 -11.78 -12.67 10.52
CA LYS A 138 -11.68 -12.42 11.95
C LYS A 138 -11.36 -10.96 12.30
N THR A 139 -11.02 -10.12 11.32
CA THR A 139 -10.77 -8.69 11.53
C THR A 139 -12.05 -7.87 11.49
N GLY A 140 -13.21 -8.48 11.21
CA GLY A 140 -14.47 -7.80 10.95
C GLY A 140 -14.62 -7.30 9.50
N ALA A 141 -13.65 -7.58 8.62
CA ALA A 141 -13.78 -7.30 7.19
C ALA A 141 -14.79 -8.25 6.54
N LEU A 142 -15.56 -7.74 5.58
CA LEU A 142 -16.56 -8.50 4.84
C LEU A 142 -15.94 -9.15 3.59
N LEU A 143 -16.34 -10.37 3.23
CA LEU A 143 -15.85 -10.98 1.98
C LEU A 143 -16.33 -10.14 0.79
N LEU A 144 -15.40 -9.69 -0.06
CA LEU A 144 -15.75 -9.04 -1.32
C LEU A 144 -16.31 -10.09 -2.29
N LYS A 145 -17.61 -10.02 -2.57
CA LYS A 145 -18.30 -10.94 -3.49
C LYS A 145 -18.34 -10.41 -4.92
N ASP A 146 -18.65 -9.13 -5.06
CA ASP A 146 -18.85 -8.46 -6.33
C ASP A 146 -18.07 -7.13 -6.34
N GLY A 147 -17.37 -6.84 -7.43
CA GLY A 147 -16.59 -5.62 -7.57
C GLY A 147 -15.66 -5.64 -8.76
N ILE A 148 -15.29 -4.45 -9.24
CA ILE A 148 -14.27 -4.28 -10.27
C ILE A 148 -13.02 -3.71 -9.59
N ILE A 149 -11.94 -4.49 -9.61
CA ILE A 149 -10.63 -4.06 -9.12
C ILE A 149 -9.77 -3.71 -10.33
N ILE A 150 -9.05 -2.60 -10.22
CA ILE A 150 -8.13 -2.10 -11.25
C ILE A 150 -6.74 -1.87 -10.63
N GLY A 151 -5.74 -1.60 -11.46
CA GLY A 151 -4.41 -1.20 -10.98
C GLY A 151 -3.46 -2.36 -10.68
N VAL A 152 -2.45 -2.06 -9.87
CA VAL A 152 -1.43 -3.03 -9.42
C VAL A 152 -2.08 -4.18 -8.64
N THR A 153 -3.04 -3.86 -7.77
CA THR A 153 -3.82 -4.86 -7.00
C THR A 153 -4.46 -5.89 -7.92
N ALA A 154 -5.16 -5.45 -8.99
CA ALA A 154 -5.78 -6.36 -9.96
C ALA A 154 -4.75 -7.23 -10.68
N SER A 155 -3.64 -6.61 -11.09
CA SER A 155 -2.55 -7.32 -11.78
C SER A 155 -1.97 -8.43 -10.89
N LEU A 156 -1.72 -8.15 -9.61
CA LEU A 156 -1.26 -9.14 -8.62
C LEU A 156 -2.28 -10.26 -8.39
N MET A 157 -3.57 -9.92 -8.23
CA MET A 157 -4.64 -10.90 -8.06
C MET A 157 -4.73 -11.88 -9.24
N LEU A 158 -4.46 -11.42 -10.47
CA LEU A 158 -4.52 -12.26 -11.68
C LEU A 158 -3.28 -13.16 -11.86
N THR A 159 -2.12 -12.74 -11.37
CA THR A 159 -0.84 -13.42 -11.68
C THR A 159 -0.21 -14.15 -10.50
N THR A 160 -0.68 -13.92 -9.28
CA THR A 160 0.01 -14.38 -8.07
C THR A 160 -0.89 -15.23 -7.19
N LYS A 161 -0.41 -16.41 -6.78
CA LYS A 161 -1.21 -17.40 -6.04
C LYS A 161 -1.57 -16.97 -4.61
N ASN A 162 -0.62 -16.39 -3.87
CA ASN A 162 -0.76 -16.08 -2.44
C ASN A 162 -0.97 -14.59 -2.22
N VAL A 163 -2.03 -14.06 -2.83
CA VAL A 163 -2.46 -12.66 -2.66
C VAL A 163 -3.67 -12.61 -1.75
N SER A 164 -3.60 -11.70 -0.80
CA SER A 164 -4.71 -11.24 0.01
C SER A 164 -4.92 -9.77 -0.22
N CYS A 165 -6.14 -9.30 -0.06
CA CYS A 165 -6.46 -7.90 -0.26
C CYS A 165 -7.34 -7.40 0.88
N LEU A 166 -7.13 -6.15 1.28
CA LEU A 166 -8.06 -5.38 2.09
C LEU A 166 -8.49 -4.15 1.30
N PHE A 167 -9.80 -3.97 1.19
CA PHE A 167 -10.42 -2.87 0.46
C PHE A 167 -11.17 -2.00 1.45
N ALA A 168 -10.96 -0.69 1.46
CA ALA A 168 -11.88 0.22 2.16
C ALA A 168 -12.73 0.99 1.15
N GLU A 169 -14.02 1.08 1.45
CA GLU A 169 -14.89 2.02 0.77
C GLU A 169 -14.38 3.45 0.99
N THR A 170 -14.40 4.24 -0.08
CA THR A 170 -14.10 5.65 -0.04
C THR A 170 -15.01 6.41 -1.00
N HIS A 171 -15.29 7.67 -0.67
CA HIS A 171 -16.35 8.47 -1.29
C HIS A 171 -15.84 9.55 -2.24
N SER A 172 -14.52 9.64 -2.48
CA SER A 172 -13.98 10.69 -3.35
C SER A 172 -12.62 10.36 -3.95
N ALA A 173 -12.25 11.10 -4.99
CA ALA A 173 -10.88 11.16 -5.52
C ALA A 173 -9.91 11.93 -4.61
N LEU A 174 -10.35 12.40 -3.44
CA LEU A 174 -9.50 13.09 -2.46
C LEU A 174 -8.89 12.11 -1.47
N PRO A 175 -7.74 12.43 -0.84
CA PRO A 175 -7.15 11.61 0.21
C PRO A 175 -8.13 11.35 1.37
N ASP A 176 -8.38 10.08 1.70
CA ASP A 176 -9.36 9.64 2.69
C ASP A 176 -8.67 8.90 3.85
N SER A 177 -8.20 9.68 4.83
CA SER A 177 -7.54 9.15 6.01
C SER A 177 -8.48 8.31 6.90
N LYS A 178 -9.81 8.46 6.79
CA LYS A 178 -10.77 7.68 7.57
C LYS A 178 -10.89 6.26 7.01
N ALA A 179 -11.00 6.14 5.69
CA ALA A 179 -10.98 4.85 5.00
C ALA A 179 -9.65 4.11 5.27
N ALA A 180 -8.52 4.82 5.16
CA ALA A 180 -7.20 4.26 5.49
C ALA A 180 -7.12 3.78 6.95
N ALA A 181 -7.62 4.55 7.92
CA ALA A 181 -7.65 4.15 9.33
C ALA A 181 -8.47 2.86 9.56
N SER A 182 -9.55 2.66 8.82
CA SER A 182 -10.34 1.42 8.88
C SER A 182 -9.55 0.21 8.37
N VAL A 183 -8.81 0.33 7.27
CA VAL A 183 -7.94 -0.77 6.81
C VAL A 183 -6.79 -1.03 7.79
N ILE A 184 -6.17 0.02 8.33
CA ILE A 184 -5.08 -0.13 9.31
C ILE A 184 -5.56 -0.92 10.55
N ARG A 185 -6.79 -0.66 11.03
CA ARG A 185 -7.37 -1.48 12.13
C ARG A 185 -7.52 -2.95 11.74
N ALA A 186 -7.97 -3.24 10.52
CA ALA A 186 -8.07 -4.62 10.03
C ALA A 186 -6.68 -5.28 9.90
N LEU A 187 -5.68 -4.55 9.39
CA LEU A 187 -4.29 -4.99 9.31
C LEU A 187 -3.70 -5.29 10.69
N ASP A 188 -3.90 -4.40 11.65
CA ASP A 188 -3.42 -4.59 13.01
C ASP A 188 -4.04 -5.83 13.66
N ALA A 189 -5.33 -6.05 13.48
CA ALA A 189 -6.00 -7.26 13.94
C ALA A 189 -5.46 -8.54 13.26
N TYR A 190 -5.15 -8.47 11.96
CA TYR A 190 -4.66 -9.60 11.17
C TYR A 190 -3.20 -9.96 11.48
N LEU A 191 -2.33 -8.95 11.58
CA LEU A 191 -0.88 -9.08 11.69
C LEU A 191 -0.36 -8.88 13.12
N ARG A 192 -1.20 -8.43 14.05
CA ARG A 192 -0.86 -8.12 15.46
C ARG A 192 0.29 -7.12 15.57
N LEU A 193 0.17 -5.99 14.87
CA LEU A 193 1.23 -4.99 14.76
C LEU A 193 1.41 -4.16 16.04
N GLY A 194 0.34 -4.02 16.83
CA GLY A 194 0.28 -3.11 17.97
C GLY A 194 0.26 -1.64 17.54
N SER A 195 -0.21 -1.35 16.32
CA SER A 195 -0.15 -0.03 15.68
C SER A 195 -1.55 0.56 15.47
N THR A 196 -2.37 0.58 16.52
CA THR A 196 -3.74 1.10 16.43
C THR A 196 -3.73 2.60 16.08
N PRO A 197 -4.43 3.03 15.02
CA PRO A 197 -4.51 4.43 14.69
C PRO A 197 -5.34 5.17 15.76
N ASN A 198 -4.77 6.19 16.38
CA ASN A 198 -5.54 7.11 17.20
C ASN A 198 -6.61 7.80 16.32
N PRO A 199 -7.83 8.03 16.81
CA PRO A 199 -8.92 8.64 16.03
C PRO A 199 -8.63 10.06 15.53
N CYS A 200 -7.49 10.64 15.90
CA CYS A 200 -7.04 11.98 15.54
C CYS A 200 -6.04 12.02 14.37
N CYS A 201 -6.14 11.15 13.36
CA CYS A 201 -5.41 11.33 12.10
C CYS A 201 -6.06 12.45 11.26
N ASN A 202 -6.01 13.67 11.80
CA ASN A 202 -6.58 14.88 11.21
C ASN A 202 -5.45 15.71 10.57
N ARG A 203 -4.64 15.10 9.68
CA ARG A 203 -3.63 15.84 8.89
C ARG A 203 -4.24 16.64 7.73
N GLN A 204 -5.57 16.71 7.60
CA GLN A 204 -6.23 17.56 6.59
C GLN A 204 -6.29 19.06 6.93
N LYS A 205 -5.70 19.54 8.04
CA LYS A 205 -5.80 20.96 8.44
C LYS A 205 -4.61 21.88 8.08
N SER A 206 -3.45 21.40 7.62
CA SER A 206 -2.29 22.31 7.41
C SER A 206 -2.09 22.83 5.98
N SER A 207 -2.81 22.35 4.96
CA SER A 207 -2.61 22.81 3.57
C SER A 207 -3.56 23.94 3.12
N ARG A 208 -4.44 24.44 3.99
CA ARG A 208 -5.40 25.53 3.64
C ARG A 208 -5.00 26.93 4.13
N THR A 209 -3.86 27.12 4.80
CA THR A 209 -3.49 28.42 5.38
C THR A 209 -2.18 29.04 4.87
N SER A 210 -1.52 28.48 3.87
CA SER A 210 -0.28 29.08 3.31
C SER A 210 -0.45 29.85 1.99
N SER A 211 -1.67 30.11 1.50
CA SER A 211 -1.90 30.97 0.30
C SER A 211 -2.44 32.37 0.62
N ARG A 212 -2.23 32.88 1.84
CA ARG A 212 -2.43 34.30 2.16
C ARG A 212 -1.16 34.92 2.71
N ARG A 213 -0.19 35.18 1.84
CA ARG A 213 0.69 36.34 1.89
C ARG A 213 1.02 36.77 0.47
#